data_AF-A0A973FYK4-F1
#
_entry.id   AF-A0A973FYK4-F1
#
_cell.length_a   1.000
_cell.length_b   1.000
_cell.length_c   1.000
_cell.angle_alpha   90.00
_cell.angle_beta   90.00
_cell.angle_gamma   90.00
#
_symmetry.space_group_name_H-M   'P 1'
#
loop_
_entity.id
_entity.type
_entity.pdbx_description
1 polymer ?
#
loop_
_entity_poly.entity_id
_entity_poly.type
_entity_poly.pdbx_seq_one_letter_code
_entity_poly.pdbx_strand_id
1 'polypeptide(L)' 'LAADYIEQGIISGGMIPKVLSAFKTLDCGVGKVHLIDGKATHSLLLEIFTHEGVGTQFIAEEESGQTINN' A
#
# COMPACT_ATOMS: atom_id res chain seq x y z
N LEU A 1 -12.48 -2.23 -2.18
CA LEU A 1 -11.73 -2.60 -0.96
C LEU A 1 -11.36 -1.40 -0.09
N ALA A 2 -10.41 -0.54 -0.47
CA ALA A 2 -10.04 0.60 0.39
C ALA A 2 -11.15 1.66 0.52
N ALA A 3 -11.91 1.91 -0.57
CA ALA A 3 -13.11 2.75 -0.51
C ALA A 3 -14.14 2.18 0.47
N ASP A 4 -14.41 0.88 0.37
CA ASP A 4 -15.33 0.16 1.28
C ASP A 4 -14.89 0.29 2.75
N TYR A 5 -13.59 0.23 3.05
CA TYR A 5 -13.07 0.44 4.41
C TYR A 5 -13.19 1.89 4.90
N ILE A 6 -13.20 2.88 3.99
CA ILE A 6 -13.50 4.27 4.33
C ILE A 6 -15.00 4.41 4.63
N GLU A 7 -15.85 3.83 3.79
CA GLU A 7 -17.32 3.84 3.97
C GLU A 7 -17.75 3.15 5.27
N GLN A 8 -17.11 2.04 5.62
CA GLN A 8 -17.33 1.32 6.87
C GLN A 8 -16.73 2.04 8.09
N GLY A 9 -15.98 3.13 7.90
CA GLY A 9 -15.33 3.89 8.97
C GLY A 9 -14.08 3.25 9.57
N ILE A 10 -13.60 2.12 9.02
CA ILE A 10 -12.36 1.44 9.42
C ILE A 10 -11.15 2.34 9.14
N ILE A 11 -11.12 2.95 7.95
CA ILE A 11 -10.14 3.98 7.60
C ILE A 11 -10.79 5.34 7.85
N SER A 12 -10.28 6.07 8.84
CA SER A 12 -10.88 7.34 9.26
C SER A 12 -9.84 8.41 9.62
N GLY A 13 -10.31 9.65 9.77
CA GLY A 13 -9.50 10.80 10.18
C GLY A 13 -8.28 11.03 9.28
N GLY A 14 -7.11 11.23 9.90
CA GLY A 14 -5.85 11.48 9.19
C GLY A 14 -5.34 10.29 8.36
N MET A 15 -5.95 9.11 8.46
CA MET A 15 -5.58 7.96 7.61
C MET A 15 -6.16 8.08 6.20
N ILE A 16 -7.32 8.71 6.03
CA ILE A 16 -7.94 8.96 4.71
C ILE A 16 -6.95 9.65 3.74
N PRO A 17 -6.34 10.81 4.08
CA PRO A 17 -5.40 11.46 3.16
C PRO A 17 -4.11 10.66 2.93
N LYS A 18 -3.69 9.79 3.87
CA LYS A 18 -2.51 8.92 3.69
C LYS A 18 -2.78 7.83 2.66
N VAL A 19 -3.94 7.20 2.76
CA VAL A 19 -4.38 6.15 1.83
C VAL A 19 -4.60 6.73 0.43
N LEU A 20 -5.27 7.89 0.32
CA LEU A 20 -5.45 8.57 -0.97
C LEU A 20 -4.11 8.97 -1.61
N SER A 21 -3.15 9.44 -0.81
CA SER A 21 -1.80 9.72 -1.30
C SER A 21 -1.10 8.46 -1.80
N ALA A 22 -1.25 7.33 -1.11
CA ALA A 22 -0.66 6.06 -1.54
C ALA A 22 -1.19 5.63 -2.91
N PHE A 23 -2.50 5.70 -3.13
CA PHE A 23 -3.11 5.40 -4.43
C PHE A 23 -2.58 6.32 -5.53
N LYS A 24 -2.57 7.64 -5.28
CA LYS A 24 -2.02 8.60 -6.25
C LYS A 24 -0.55 8.31 -6.60
N THR A 25 0.25 7.87 -5.61
CA THR A 25 1.64 7.50 -5.84
C THR A 25 1.76 6.25 -6.71
N LEU A 26 0.89 5.25 -6.52
CA LEU A 26 0.81 4.09 -7.42
C LEU A 26 0.43 4.50 -8.84
N ASP A 27 -0.57 5.39 -9.00
CA ASP A 27 -1.01 5.92 -10.30
C ASP A 27 0.12 6.68 -11.04
N CYS A 28 1.09 7.23 -10.29
CA CYS A 28 2.28 7.87 -10.85
C CYS A 28 3.39 6.88 -11.27
N GLY A 29 3.13 5.57 -11.23
CA GLY A 29 4.05 4.52 -11.69
C GLY A 29 4.96 3.94 -10.61
N VAL A 30 4.72 4.24 -9.34
CA VAL A 30 5.41 3.55 -8.24
C VAL A 30 4.76 2.17 -8.05
N GLY A 31 5.55 1.10 -8.06
CA GLY A 31 5.00 -0.25 -7.97
C GLY A 31 4.38 -0.61 -6.61
N LYS A 32 4.94 -0.06 -5.52
CA LYS A 32 4.56 -0.41 -4.14
C LYS A 32 4.67 0.79 -3.20
N VAL A 33 3.69 0.94 -2.30
CA VAL A 33 3.72 1.92 -1.20
C VAL A 33 3.52 1.19 0.12
N HIS A 34 4.35 1.53 1.11
CA HIS A 34 4.31 0.93 2.45
C HIS A 34 3.96 2.01 3.48
N LEU A 35 2.85 1.82 4.20
CA LEU A 35 2.49 2.64 5.36
C LEU A 35 2.88 1.88 6.63
N ILE A 36 3.95 2.33 7.30
CA ILE A 36 4.54 1.66 8.46
C ILE A 36 4.32 2.44 9.77
N ASP A 37 4.34 1.75 10.90
CA ASP A 37 4.44 2.40 12.21
C ASP A 37 5.89 2.78 12.51
N GLY A 38 6.19 4.08 12.36
CA GLY A 38 7.52 4.63 12.63
C GLY A 38 7.95 4.59 14.10
N LYS A 39 7.05 4.29 15.05
CA LYS A 39 7.38 4.20 16.49
C LYS A 39 8.10 2.89 16.83
N ALA A 40 7.93 1.85 16.02
CA ALA A 40 8.62 0.58 16.23
C ALA A 40 10.14 0.74 15.99
N THR A 41 10.94 0.21 16.91
CA THR A 41 12.40 0.18 16.76
C THR A 41 12.77 -0.59 15.50
N HIS A 42 13.61 -0.01 14.66
CA HIS A 42 14.00 -0.58 13.36
C HIS A 42 12.84 -0.80 12.36
N SER A 43 11.75 -0.04 12.48
CA SER A 43 10.55 -0.15 11.60
C SER A 43 10.88 -0.27 10.11
N LEU A 44 11.81 0.53 9.58
CA LEU A 44 12.26 0.44 8.19
C LEU A 44 12.92 -0.89 7.84
N LEU A 45 13.81 -1.39 8.71
CA LEU A 45 14.52 -2.64 8.46
C LEU A 45 13.55 -3.82 8.56
N LEU A 46 12.63 -3.79 9.52
CA LEU A 46 11.60 -4.82 9.65
C LEU A 46 10.74 -4.88 8.39
N GLU A 47 10.25 -3.74 7.89
CA GLU A 47 9.43 -3.70 6.68
C GLU A 47 10.17 -4.23 5.44
N ILE A 48 11.47 -3.93 5.30
CA ILE A 48 12.25 -4.30 4.11
C ILE A 48 12.73 -5.74 4.17
N PHE A 49 13.14 -6.22 5.34
CA PHE A 49 13.88 -7.48 5.49
C PHE A 49 13.07 -8.60 6.14
N THR A 50 11.77 -8.41 6.41
CA THR A 50 10.89 -9.47 6.93
C THR A 50 9.69 -9.68 6.01
N HIS A 51 9.20 -10.92 5.94
CA HIS A 51 8.03 -11.26 5.13
C HIS A 51 6.71 -10.81 5.76
N GLU A 52 6.63 -10.76 7.08
CA GLU A 52 5.42 -10.31 7.78
C GLU A 52 5.24 -8.79 7.65
N GLY A 53 6.34 -8.03 7.58
CA GLY A 53 6.29 -6.57 7.62
C GLY A 53 5.74 -6.04 8.95
N VAL A 54 5.73 -4.72 9.10
CA VAL A 54 5.15 -4.03 10.27
C VAL A 54 4.08 -3.01 9.87
N GLY A 55 3.68 -2.99 8.59
CA GLY A 55 2.80 -2.00 8.01
C GLY A 55 1.70 -2.55 7.12
N THR A 56 1.03 -1.63 6.43
CA THR A 56 0.09 -1.93 5.36
C THR A 56 0.73 -1.63 4.02
N GLN A 57 0.65 -2.60 3.11
CA GLN A 57 1.21 -2.50 1.77
C GLN A 57 0.11 -2.25 0.72
N PHE A 58 0.39 -1.33 -0.20
CA PHE A 58 -0.40 -1.07 -1.40
C PHE A 58 0.47 -1.42 -2.60
N ILE A 59 -0.07 -2.21 -3.53
CA ILE A 59 0.65 -2.72 -4.70
C ILE A 59 -0.18 -2.36 -5.93
N ALA A 60 0.47 -1.81 -6.96
CA ALA A 60 -0.17 -1.64 -8.26
C ALA A 60 -0.44 -3.04 -8.85
N GLU A 61 -1.62 -3.25 -9.44
CA GLU A 61 -1.87 -4.51 -10.15
C GLU A 61 -0.82 -4.66 -11.26
N GLU A 62 -0.10 -5.78 -11.26
CA GLU A 62 0.77 -6.12 -12.38
C GLU A 62 -0.13 -6.41 -13.58
N GLU A 63 0.07 -5.73 -14.71
CA GLU A 63 -0.45 -6.20 -15.98
C GLU A 63 0.14 -7.59 -16.22
N SER A 64 -0.63 -8.62 -15.91
CA SER A 64 -0.33 -9.99 -16.33
C SER A 64 -0.16 -9.94 -17.84
N GLY A 65 1.10 -10.03 -18.30
CA GLY A 65 1.45 -9.89 -19.70
C GLY A 65 0.47 -10.67 -20.57
N GLN A 66 -0.25 -9.94 -21.42
CA GLN A 66 -1.11 -10.54 -22.43
C GLN A 66 -0.26 -11.57 -23.19
N THR A 67 -0.74 -12.80 -23.15
CA THR A 67 -0.27 -13.87 -24.02
C THR A 67 -0.30 -13.35 -25.45
N ILE A 68 0.88 -13.23 -26.06
CA ILE A 68 1.00 -13.19 -27.53
C ILE A 68 0.53 -14.56 -28.05
N ASN A 69 -0.79 -14.72 -28.18
CA ASN A 69 -1.36 -15.85 -28.90
C ASN A 69 -1.20 -15.58 -30.39
N ASN A 70 -0.38 -16.43 -31.02
CA ASN A 70 -0.12 -16.53 -32.45
C ASN A 70 -1.38 -16.66 -33.30
#